data_AF-A0A7Y3D9K4-F1
#
_entry.id   AF-A0A7Y3D9K4-F1
#
_cell.length_a   1.000
_cell.length_b   1.000
_cell.length_c   1.000
_cell.angle_alpha   90.00
_cell.angle_beta   90.00
_cell.angle_gamma   90.00
#
_symmetry.space_group_name_H-M   'P 1'
#
loop_
_entity.id
_entity.type
_entity.pdbx_description
1 polymer ?
#
loop_
_entity_poly.entity_id
_entity_poly.type
_entity_poly.pdbx_seq_one_letter_code
_entity_poly.pdbx_strand_id
1 'polypeptide(L)'
;MRSKIPFYTALALALAAAFGLAGALQAVDRPFPGFLVLGNGVVASAGLSDWPATRDGTIYQHRIVAMDGVAVTSGAQVQAHVRALPEGTAIHYRLEGANGSLERTIPTRHFGGRDFALLYGTYFLNGLLLAGAAVAVLRRRRLPAAGAVAPLLALGALWGLTAMDLYGPYRLFRVHALAESLLFAAAIHMAIGFPRPVRLVRVNPSVVRIPYAIALVVAAVYQLGLYAPRVYTTLHLFSVGALGVGLLCLITSQVGRMLRSASPEVRRPITVVAIGTLLALAPAMFLSIAEPFTGGTSPQNAIAFSAFLFPLSIAWAVIREGGPARSASVREAP
;
A
#
# COMPACT_ATOMS: atom_id res chain seq x y z
N MET A 1 16.37 -0.36 -30.02
CA MET A 1 16.90 -0.54 -28.65
C MET A 1 15.80 -1.08 -27.72
N ARG A 2 15.96 -2.28 -27.12
CA ARG A 2 14.93 -2.81 -26.18
C ARG A 2 14.99 -1.98 -24.88
N SER A 3 13.92 -1.21 -24.57
CA SER A 3 13.72 -0.57 -23.25
C SER A 3 14.01 -1.55 -22.10
N LYS A 4 14.90 -1.15 -21.20
CA LYS A 4 15.34 -1.90 -20.02
C LYS A 4 14.42 -1.71 -18.80
N ILE A 5 13.36 -0.90 -18.93
CA ILE A 5 12.44 -0.57 -17.84
C ILE A 5 11.88 -1.81 -17.13
N PRO A 6 11.35 -2.85 -17.83
CA PRO A 6 10.79 -4.01 -17.15
C PRO A 6 11.83 -4.78 -16.33
N PHE A 7 13.09 -4.77 -16.75
CA PHE A 7 14.19 -5.42 -16.04
C PHE A 7 14.53 -4.67 -14.75
N TYR A 8 14.71 -3.34 -14.82
CA TYR A 8 15.00 -2.54 -13.63
C TYR A 8 13.84 -2.54 -12.63
N THR A 9 12.60 -2.51 -13.10
CA THR A 9 11.42 -2.66 -12.24
C THR A 9 11.40 -4.02 -11.56
N ALA A 10 11.63 -5.11 -12.30
CA ALA A 10 11.68 -6.46 -11.71
C ALA A 10 12.80 -6.58 -10.66
N LEU A 11 13.99 -6.05 -10.96
CA LEU A 11 15.12 -6.07 -10.04
C LEU A 11 14.82 -5.28 -8.76
N ALA A 12 14.29 -4.06 -8.86
CA ALA A 12 13.94 -3.25 -7.70
C ALA A 12 12.90 -3.93 -6.81
N LEU A 13 11.86 -4.53 -7.40
CA LEU A 13 10.83 -5.26 -6.66
C LEU A 13 11.36 -6.56 -6.05
N ALA A 14 12.24 -7.28 -6.75
CA ALA A 14 12.89 -8.47 -6.20
C ALA A 14 13.79 -8.14 -5.00
N LEU A 15 14.53 -7.03 -5.05
CA LEU A 15 15.32 -6.55 -3.92
C LEU A 15 14.41 -6.15 -2.74
N ALA A 16 13.35 -5.38 -2.99
CA ALA A 16 12.38 -5.04 -1.95
C ALA A 16 11.77 -6.28 -1.28
N ALA A 17 11.38 -7.27 -2.09
CA ALA A 17 10.87 -8.56 -1.61
C ALA A 17 11.90 -9.30 -0.74
N ALA A 18 13.15 -9.39 -1.20
CA ALA A 18 14.22 -10.10 -0.49
C ALA A 18 14.54 -9.44 0.86
N PHE A 19 14.74 -8.11 0.88
CA PHE A 19 15.03 -7.37 2.11
C PHE A 19 13.83 -7.37 3.06
N GLY A 20 12.61 -7.18 2.55
CA GLY A 20 11.40 -7.20 3.35
C GLY A 20 11.16 -8.56 4.01
N LEU A 21 11.28 -9.65 3.24
CA LEU A 21 11.12 -11.00 3.76
C LEU A 21 12.23 -11.36 4.77
N ALA A 22 13.48 -11.02 4.47
CA ALA A 22 14.59 -11.25 5.38
C ALA A 22 14.40 -10.50 6.72
N GLY A 23 13.88 -9.27 6.69
CA GLY A 23 13.53 -8.51 7.88
C GLY A 23 12.39 -9.15 8.68
N ALA A 24 11.29 -9.50 8.00
CA ALA A 24 10.14 -10.15 8.62
C ALA A 24 10.48 -11.47 9.31
N LEU A 25 11.35 -12.28 8.70
CA LEU A 25 11.79 -13.56 9.27
C LEU A 25 12.58 -13.37 10.58
N GLN A 26 13.22 -12.22 10.80
CA GLN A 26 13.90 -11.91 12.06
C GLN A 26 12.93 -11.56 13.21
N ALA A 27 11.67 -11.28 12.89
CA ALA A 27 10.63 -11.01 13.87
C ALA A 27 9.95 -12.29 14.38
N VAL A 28 10.05 -13.39 13.64
CA VAL A 28 9.42 -14.67 14.00
C VAL A 28 10.06 -15.23 15.26
N ASP A 29 9.22 -15.75 16.15
CA ASP A 29 9.59 -16.36 17.42
C ASP A 29 10.38 -15.44 18.36
N ARG A 30 10.06 -14.14 18.35
CA ARG A 30 10.63 -13.14 19.25
C ARG A 30 9.54 -12.47 20.08
N PRO A 31 9.84 -12.09 21.33
CA PRO A 31 8.98 -11.19 22.09
C PRO A 31 8.78 -9.86 21.36
N PHE A 32 7.55 -9.35 21.37
CA PHE A 32 7.16 -8.08 20.78
C PHE A 32 6.16 -7.36 21.71
N PRO A 33 5.94 -6.03 21.53
CA PRO A 33 5.21 -5.23 22.52
C PRO A 33 3.68 -5.43 22.49
N GLY A 34 3.15 -6.35 21.68
CA GLY A 34 1.71 -6.52 21.48
C GLY A 34 1.09 -5.55 20.47
N PHE A 35 1.91 -4.72 19.82
CA PHE A 35 1.54 -3.80 18.74
C PHE A 35 2.76 -3.54 17.83
N LEU A 36 2.55 -2.84 16.71
CA LEU A 36 3.59 -2.58 15.72
C LEU A 36 4.14 -1.17 15.86
N VAL A 37 5.47 -1.04 15.90
CA VAL A 37 6.17 0.23 16.13
C VAL A 37 7.10 0.54 14.96
N LEU A 38 6.91 1.71 14.37
CA LEU A 38 7.71 2.23 13.27
C LEU A 38 9.09 2.72 13.75
N GLY A 39 10.03 2.87 12.82
CA GLY A 39 11.41 3.27 13.15
C GLY A 39 11.50 4.62 13.89
N ASN A 40 10.55 5.53 13.67
CA ASN A 40 10.44 6.83 14.33
C ASN A 40 9.69 6.80 15.69
N GLY A 41 9.33 5.61 16.18
CA GLY A 41 8.64 5.41 17.45
C GLY A 41 7.12 5.60 17.41
N VAL A 42 6.53 5.85 16.24
CA VAL A 42 5.08 5.91 16.06
C VAL A 42 4.49 4.50 16.00
N VAL A 43 3.37 4.29 16.68
CA VAL A 43 2.59 3.05 16.60
C VAL A 43 1.85 3.04 15.26
N ALA A 44 2.06 1.99 14.48
CA ALA A 44 1.43 1.85 13.17
C ALA A 44 -0.07 1.56 13.30
N SER A 45 -0.87 2.06 12.34
CA SER A 45 -2.31 1.72 12.19
C SER A 45 -2.52 0.29 11.69
N ALA A 46 -1.91 -0.68 12.33
CA ALA A 46 -1.97 -2.08 11.95
C ALA A 46 -1.93 -2.98 13.19
N GLY A 47 -2.82 -3.97 13.22
CA GLY A 47 -2.94 -4.91 14.32
C GLY A 47 -3.87 -6.07 13.99
N LEU A 48 -3.81 -7.11 14.81
CA LEU A 48 -4.71 -8.26 14.71
C LEU A 48 -5.82 -8.16 15.76
N SER A 49 -6.99 -8.72 15.46
CA SER A 49 -8.18 -8.61 16.32
C SER A 49 -7.98 -9.21 17.73
N ASP A 50 -7.07 -10.16 17.87
CA ASP A 50 -6.72 -10.80 19.14
C ASP A 50 -5.64 -10.05 19.93
N TRP A 51 -5.13 -8.93 19.42
CA TRP A 51 -4.17 -8.07 20.12
C TRP A 51 -4.91 -7.00 20.93
N PRO A 52 -4.95 -7.08 22.27
CA PRO A 52 -5.74 -6.17 23.10
C PRO A 52 -5.33 -4.70 22.93
N ALA A 53 -4.03 -4.46 22.77
CA ALA A 53 -3.45 -3.12 22.64
C ALA A 53 -4.01 -2.34 21.43
N THR A 54 -4.42 -3.04 20.38
CA THR A 54 -4.87 -2.44 19.12
C THR A 54 -6.37 -2.53 18.90
N ARG A 55 -7.13 -3.09 19.85
CA ARG A 55 -8.56 -3.44 19.66
C ARG A 55 -9.43 -2.22 19.38
N ASP A 56 -9.19 -1.10 20.06
CA ASP A 56 -9.94 0.14 19.91
C ASP A 56 -9.24 1.17 19.01
N GLY A 57 -8.05 0.83 18.48
CA GLY A 57 -7.22 1.71 17.66
C GLY A 57 -6.68 2.95 18.38
N THR A 58 -6.91 3.11 19.69
CA THR A 58 -6.60 4.37 20.41
C THR A 58 -5.11 4.68 20.48
N ILE A 59 -4.26 3.65 20.43
CA ILE A 59 -2.80 3.82 20.46
C ILE A 59 -2.21 4.16 19.09
N TYR A 60 -2.94 3.94 17.99
CA TYR A 60 -2.42 4.17 16.65
C TYR A 60 -2.04 5.64 16.45
N GLN A 61 -1.01 5.85 15.62
CA GLN A 61 -0.44 7.17 15.32
C GLN A 61 0.09 7.94 16.53
N HIS A 62 0.10 7.36 17.74
CA HIS A 62 0.81 7.93 18.88
C HIS A 62 2.28 7.51 18.83
N ARG A 63 3.16 8.42 19.26
CA ARG A 63 4.59 8.16 19.44
C ARG A 63 4.82 7.66 20.86
N ILE A 64 5.59 6.60 21.01
CA ILE A 64 6.09 6.16 22.31
C ILE A 64 7.18 7.13 22.77
N VAL A 65 7.04 7.64 23.99
CA VAL A 65 7.98 8.59 24.59
C VAL A 65 8.67 8.04 25.84
N ALA A 66 8.07 7.05 26.51
CA ALA A 66 8.72 6.32 27.59
C ALA A 66 8.19 4.89 27.75
N MET A 67 9.03 4.02 28.31
CA MET A 67 8.69 2.67 28.79
C MET A 67 9.21 2.53 30.23
N ASP A 68 8.34 2.20 31.18
CA ASP A 68 8.68 2.05 32.60
C ASP A 68 9.46 3.26 33.17
N GLY A 69 9.03 4.47 32.79
CA GLY A 69 9.68 5.73 33.17
C GLY A 69 10.96 6.08 32.39
N VAL A 70 11.50 5.16 31.58
CA VAL A 70 12.70 5.40 30.76
C VAL A 70 12.30 6.01 29.42
N ALA A 71 12.88 7.17 29.09
CA ALA A 71 12.60 7.85 27.83
C ALA A 71 13.07 7.05 26.61
N VAL A 72 12.26 7.04 25.54
CA VAL A 72 12.61 6.41 24.26
C VAL A 72 12.47 7.37 23.08
N THR A 73 13.39 7.24 22.12
CA THR A 73 13.49 8.12 20.97
C THR A 73 13.24 7.42 19.63
N SER A 74 13.21 6.08 19.60
CA SER A 74 13.06 5.30 18.36
C SER A 74 12.37 3.96 18.57
N GLY A 75 11.78 3.41 17.50
CA GLY A 75 11.21 2.06 17.52
C GLY A 75 12.26 0.98 17.78
N ALA A 76 13.51 1.19 17.36
CA ALA A 76 14.60 0.26 17.61
C ALA A 76 14.90 0.08 19.10
N GLN A 77 14.84 1.16 19.89
CA GLN A 77 15.00 1.07 21.35
C GLN A 77 13.85 0.29 22.00
N VAL A 78 12.62 0.52 21.54
CA VAL A 78 11.43 -0.21 22.00
C VAL A 78 11.58 -1.71 21.71
N GLN A 79 11.91 -2.06 20.47
CA GLN A 79 12.13 -3.45 20.07
C GLN A 79 13.28 -4.11 20.85
N ALA A 80 14.41 -3.42 21.03
CA ALA A 80 15.56 -3.95 21.74
C ALA A 80 15.25 -4.24 23.22
N HIS A 81 14.54 -3.31 23.89
CA HIS A 81 14.11 -3.49 25.27
C HIS A 81 13.15 -4.67 25.42
N VAL A 82 12.08 -4.70 24.60
CA VAL A 82 11.06 -5.75 24.67
C VAL A 82 11.62 -7.14 24.38
N ARG A 83 12.55 -7.25 23.43
CA ARG A 83 13.21 -8.54 23.09
C ARG A 83 14.07 -9.10 24.22
N ALA A 84 14.47 -8.28 25.20
CA ALA A 84 15.23 -8.71 26.36
C ALA A 84 14.35 -9.22 27.50
N LEU A 85 13.02 -9.08 27.39
CA LEU A 85 12.07 -9.45 28.43
C LEU A 85 11.39 -10.79 28.11
N PRO A 86 11.01 -11.58 29.14
CA PRO A 86 10.14 -12.73 28.97
C PRO A 86 8.79 -12.36 28.33
N GLU A 87 8.10 -13.34 27.76
CA GLU A 87 6.70 -13.16 27.36
C GLU A 87 5.80 -12.93 28.58
N GLY A 88 4.79 -12.07 28.44
CA GLY A 88 3.84 -11.73 29.49
C GLY A 88 4.30 -10.63 30.45
N THR A 89 5.54 -10.14 30.33
CA THR A 89 6.03 -9.01 31.15
C THR A 89 5.23 -7.75 30.84
N ALA A 90 4.56 -7.21 31.86
CA ALA A 90 3.81 -5.96 31.76
C ALA A 90 4.77 -4.76 31.68
N ILE A 91 4.63 -3.94 30.64
CA ILE A 91 5.41 -2.71 30.43
C ILE A 91 4.45 -1.53 30.45
N HIS A 92 4.78 -0.49 31.22
CA HIS A 92 4.05 0.79 31.24
C HIS A 92 4.57 1.70 30.13
N TYR A 93 3.72 1.97 29.14
CA TYR A 93 4.02 2.84 28.02
C TYR A 93 3.40 4.22 28.25
N ARG A 94 4.19 5.26 28.02
CA ARG A 94 3.70 6.63 27.82
C ARG A 94 3.79 6.98 26.34
N LEU A 95 2.66 7.38 25.77
CA LEU A 95 2.50 7.71 24.36
C LEU A 95 2.00 9.16 24.20
N GLU A 96 2.36 9.79 23.09
CA GLU A 96 1.96 11.15 22.75
C GLU A 96 1.48 11.21 21.30
N GLY A 97 0.30 11.77 21.06
CA GLY A 97 -0.30 11.93 19.75
C GLY A 97 -0.97 13.28 19.58
N ALA A 98 -1.65 13.48 18.45
CA ALA A 98 -2.43 14.69 18.19
C ALA A 98 -3.59 14.87 19.20
N ASN A 99 -4.10 13.76 19.74
CA ASN A 99 -5.23 13.73 20.68
C ASN A 99 -4.79 13.80 22.16
N GLY A 100 -3.51 14.07 22.44
CA GLY A 100 -2.96 14.19 23.78
C GLY A 100 -2.00 13.07 24.16
N SER A 101 -1.71 12.96 25.46
CA SER A 101 -0.90 11.88 26.02
C SER A 101 -1.77 10.71 26.47
N LEU A 102 -1.22 9.51 26.34
CA LEU A 102 -1.87 8.25 26.73
C LEU A 102 -0.89 7.44 27.58
N GLU A 103 -1.41 6.78 28.61
CA GLU A 103 -0.66 5.75 29.33
C GLU A 103 -1.35 4.41 29.20
N ARG A 104 -0.55 3.36 28.96
CA ARG A 104 -1.04 1.99 28.78
C ARG A 104 -0.06 0.99 29.34
N THR A 105 -0.55 0.07 30.15
CA THR A 105 0.21 -1.11 30.54
C THR A 105 -0.12 -2.25 29.59
N ILE A 106 0.88 -2.72 28.83
CA ILE A 106 0.69 -3.75 27.81
C ILE A 106 1.71 -4.86 28.06
N PRO A 107 1.27 -6.13 28.18
CA PRO A 107 2.18 -7.24 28.33
C PRO A 107 2.92 -7.53 27.02
N THR A 108 4.20 -7.90 27.13
CA THR A 108 4.94 -8.49 26.01
C THR A 108 4.24 -9.76 25.53
N ARG A 109 4.32 -10.02 24.23
CA ARG A 109 3.70 -11.18 23.58
C ARG A 109 4.72 -11.87 22.68
N HIS A 110 4.46 -13.12 22.35
CA HIS A 110 5.22 -13.83 21.32
C HIS A 110 4.67 -13.55 19.91
N PHE A 111 5.53 -13.17 18.97
CA PHE A 111 5.13 -12.98 17.57
C PHE A 111 5.22 -14.32 16.83
N GLY A 112 4.08 -14.98 16.70
CA GLY A 112 4.00 -16.35 16.20
C GLY A 112 3.83 -16.46 14.68
N GLY A 113 3.86 -17.69 14.17
CA GLY A 113 3.64 -17.98 12.74
C GLY A 113 2.27 -17.52 12.20
N ARG A 114 1.22 -17.52 13.04
CA ARG A 114 -0.10 -16.97 12.68
C ARG A 114 -0.03 -15.45 12.47
N ASP A 115 0.64 -14.74 13.37
CA ASP A 115 0.80 -13.29 13.25
C ASP A 115 1.59 -12.94 11.99
N PHE A 116 2.67 -13.69 11.74
CA PHE A 116 3.45 -13.61 10.51
C PHE A 116 2.57 -13.82 9.27
N ALA A 117 1.78 -14.89 9.21
CA ALA A 117 0.97 -15.21 8.03
C ALA A 117 -0.11 -14.14 7.76
N LEU A 118 -0.80 -13.67 8.82
CA LEU A 118 -1.91 -12.72 8.70
C LEU A 118 -1.43 -11.29 8.42
N LEU A 119 -0.29 -10.87 8.95
CA LEU A 119 0.28 -9.55 8.69
C LEU A 119 1.27 -9.59 7.52
N TYR A 120 2.41 -10.23 7.69
CA TYR A 120 3.48 -10.20 6.69
C TYR A 120 3.15 -11.02 5.46
N GLY A 121 2.57 -12.20 5.63
CA GLY A 121 2.18 -13.09 4.54
C GLY A 121 1.20 -12.44 3.57
N THR A 122 0.18 -11.73 4.10
CA THR A 122 -0.81 -11.05 3.27
C THR A 122 -0.19 -9.91 2.47
N TYR A 123 0.59 -9.01 3.11
CA TYR A 123 1.30 -7.94 2.39
C TYR A 123 2.29 -8.47 1.35
N PHE A 124 3.05 -9.52 1.69
CA PHE A 124 4.02 -10.13 0.79
C PHE A 124 3.36 -10.73 -0.44
N LEU A 125 2.32 -11.55 -0.26
CA LEU A 125 1.60 -12.19 -1.36
C LEU A 125 0.99 -11.15 -2.31
N ASN A 126 0.34 -10.12 -1.75
CA ASN A 126 -0.19 -9.01 -2.55
C ASN A 126 0.92 -8.29 -3.32
N GLY A 127 2.03 -7.99 -2.63
CA GLY A 127 3.19 -7.36 -3.23
C GLY A 127 3.76 -8.15 -4.41
N LEU A 128 3.88 -9.47 -4.28
CA LEU A 128 4.33 -10.37 -5.35
C LEU A 128 3.35 -10.43 -6.54
N LEU A 129 2.04 -10.50 -6.28
CA LEU A 129 1.03 -10.51 -7.34
C LEU A 129 1.02 -9.19 -8.12
N LEU A 130 1.10 -8.07 -7.41
CA LEU A 130 1.22 -6.73 -8.01
C LEU A 130 2.53 -6.60 -8.81
N ALA A 131 3.65 -7.12 -8.28
CA ALA A 131 4.94 -7.11 -8.97
C ALA A 131 4.90 -7.92 -10.27
N GLY A 132 4.37 -9.14 -10.21
CA GLY A 132 4.18 -10.00 -11.38
C GLY A 132 3.30 -9.33 -12.43
N ALA A 133 2.18 -8.74 -12.02
CA ALA A 133 1.29 -8.00 -12.91
C ALA A 133 1.97 -6.77 -13.53
N ALA A 134 2.73 -5.99 -12.75
CA ALA A 134 3.48 -4.84 -13.24
C ALA A 134 4.48 -5.25 -14.33
N VAL A 135 5.29 -6.28 -14.06
CA VAL A 135 6.29 -6.79 -15.02
C VAL A 135 5.60 -7.36 -16.26
N ALA A 136 4.51 -8.11 -16.11
CA ALA A 136 3.74 -8.66 -17.22
C ALA A 136 3.19 -7.55 -18.13
N VAL A 137 2.57 -6.52 -17.55
CA VAL A 137 2.04 -5.35 -18.28
C VAL A 137 3.18 -4.60 -18.99
N LEU A 138 4.30 -4.35 -18.32
CA LEU A 138 5.46 -3.65 -18.90
C LEU A 138 6.13 -4.43 -20.04
N ARG A 139 6.11 -5.76 -20.00
CA ARG A 139 6.61 -6.62 -21.09
C ARG A 139 5.70 -6.59 -22.31
N ARG A 140 4.40 -6.36 -22.13
CA ARG A 140 3.38 -6.28 -23.19
C ARG A 140 3.34 -4.89 -23.82
N ARG A 141 4.41 -4.51 -24.53
CA ARG A 141 4.62 -3.16 -25.12
C ARG A 141 3.53 -2.66 -26.08
N ARG A 142 2.68 -3.55 -26.58
CA ARG A 142 1.60 -3.20 -27.52
C ARG A 142 0.28 -2.87 -26.82
N LEU A 143 0.19 -3.03 -25.50
CA LEU A 143 -1.00 -2.62 -24.74
C LEU A 143 -0.98 -1.10 -24.59
N PRO A 144 -1.90 -0.35 -25.26
CA PRO A 144 -1.87 1.11 -25.24
C PRO A 144 -2.02 1.69 -23.84
N ALA A 145 -2.61 0.93 -22.91
CA ALA A 145 -2.86 1.36 -21.54
C ALA A 145 -1.77 0.92 -20.53
N ALA A 146 -0.71 0.24 -20.95
CA ALA A 146 0.34 -0.25 -20.06
C ALA A 146 0.99 0.87 -19.23
N GLY A 147 1.20 2.05 -19.84
CA GLY A 147 1.77 3.22 -19.16
C GLY A 147 0.90 3.79 -18.05
N ALA A 148 -0.43 3.61 -18.11
CA ALA A 148 -1.36 4.08 -17.10
C ALA A 148 -1.57 3.09 -15.95
N VAL A 149 -1.43 1.78 -16.23
CA VAL A 149 -1.66 0.70 -15.25
C VAL A 149 -0.38 0.34 -14.49
N ALA A 150 0.75 0.24 -15.18
CA ALA A 150 1.99 -0.24 -14.60
C ALA A 150 2.48 0.56 -13.38
N PRO A 151 2.38 1.90 -13.32
CA PRO A 151 2.81 2.65 -12.15
C PRO A 151 2.06 2.26 -10.88
N LEU A 152 0.74 2.08 -10.94
CA LEU A 152 -0.06 1.70 -9.77
C LEU A 152 0.31 0.29 -9.29
N LEU A 153 0.49 -0.65 -10.21
CA LEU A 153 0.92 -2.01 -9.88
C LEU A 153 2.33 -2.04 -9.28
N ALA A 154 3.28 -1.31 -9.87
CA ALA A 154 4.66 -1.29 -9.39
C ALA A 154 4.80 -0.59 -8.03
N LEU A 155 4.11 0.54 -7.84
CA LEU A 155 4.14 1.26 -6.55
C LEU A 155 3.37 0.50 -5.47
N GLY A 156 2.23 -0.12 -5.80
CA GLY A 156 1.50 -0.99 -4.88
C GLY A 156 2.33 -2.21 -4.47
N ALA A 157 3.06 -2.80 -5.41
CA ALA A 157 4.01 -3.86 -5.12
C ALA A 157 5.12 -3.38 -4.18
N LEU A 158 5.74 -2.24 -4.47
CA LEU A 158 6.80 -1.68 -3.64
C LEU A 158 6.29 -1.37 -2.23
N TRP A 159 5.12 -0.77 -2.10
CA TRP A 159 4.48 -0.49 -0.82
C TRP A 159 4.21 -1.78 -0.01
N GLY A 160 3.58 -2.79 -0.61
CA GLY A 160 3.30 -4.06 0.06
C GLY A 160 4.55 -4.85 0.45
N LEU A 161 5.55 -4.92 -0.44
CA LEU A 161 6.80 -5.66 -0.15
C LEU A 161 7.67 -4.98 0.92
N THR A 162 7.60 -3.65 1.03
CA THR A 162 8.34 -2.89 2.05
C THR A 162 7.60 -2.78 3.39
N ALA A 163 6.27 -3.00 3.42
CA ALA A 163 5.45 -2.91 4.64
C ALA A 163 5.95 -3.82 5.77
N MET A 164 6.46 -4.99 5.44
CA MET A 164 7.00 -5.96 6.39
C MET A 164 8.24 -5.49 7.15
N ASP A 165 9.03 -4.60 6.56
CA ASP A 165 10.26 -4.08 7.17
C ASP A 165 9.99 -2.89 8.12
N LEU A 166 8.79 -2.31 8.05
CA LEU A 166 8.39 -1.13 8.84
C LEU A 166 8.44 -1.33 10.35
N TYR A 167 8.41 -2.57 10.81
CA TYR A 167 8.34 -2.90 12.24
C TYR A 167 9.65 -3.48 12.78
N GLY A 168 10.71 -3.38 11.97
CA GLY A 168 12.05 -3.87 12.23
C GLY A 168 12.49 -4.78 11.08
N PRO A 169 13.69 -4.59 10.50
CA PRO A 169 14.79 -3.71 10.92
C PRO A 169 14.75 -2.25 10.39
N TYR A 170 13.65 -1.78 9.78
CA TYR A 170 13.46 -0.39 9.33
C TYR A 170 14.34 0.08 8.15
N ARG A 171 14.95 -0.84 7.40
CA ARG A 171 15.85 -0.54 6.28
C ARG A 171 15.15 0.10 5.09
N LEU A 172 13.89 -0.25 4.88
CA LEU A 172 13.06 0.14 3.75
C LEU A 172 12.04 1.22 4.12
N PHE A 173 12.10 1.78 5.34
CA PHE A 173 11.11 2.75 5.82
C PHE A 173 10.98 3.97 4.90
N ARG A 174 12.10 4.50 4.42
CA ARG A 174 12.13 5.59 3.43
C ARG A 174 11.49 5.20 2.10
N VAL A 175 11.79 3.99 1.61
CA VAL A 175 11.26 3.48 0.34
C VAL A 175 9.75 3.27 0.44
N HIS A 176 9.27 2.76 1.57
CA HIS A 176 7.85 2.59 1.85
C HIS A 176 7.11 3.93 1.82
N ALA A 177 7.60 4.94 2.58
CA ALA A 177 6.99 6.27 2.61
C ALA A 177 6.99 6.96 1.23
N LEU A 178 8.03 6.75 0.43
CA LEU A 178 8.08 7.23 -0.96
C LEU A 178 7.01 6.55 -1.82
N ALA A 179 6.88 5.22 -1.73
CA ALA A 179 5.86 4.47 -2.47
C ALA A 179 4.45 4.95 -2.07
N GLU A 180 4.18 5.05 -0.77
CA GLU A 180 2.91 5.52 -0.21
C GLU A 180 2.52 6.90 -0.77
N SER A 181 3.46 7.85 -0.77
CA SER A 181 3.24 9.20 -1.29
C SER A 181 2.85 9.22 -2.78
N LEU A 182 3.32 8.25 -3.56
CA LEU A 182 3.10 8.20 -5.02
C LEU A 182 1.86 7.39 -5.42
N LEU A 183 1.28 6.60 -4.51
CA LEU A 183 0.17 5.70 -4.83
C LEU A 183 -1.07 6.46 -5.32
N PHE A 184 -1.42 7.59 -4.69
CA PHE A 184 -2.60 8.35 -5.11
C PHE A 184 -2.45 8.88 -6.55
N ALA A 185 -1.25 9.35 -6.90
CA ALA A 185 -0.97 9.86 -8.24
C ALA A 185 -1.06 8.74 -9.29
N ALA A 186 -0.57 7.55 -8.95
CA ALA A 186 -0.67 6.38 -9.81
C ALA A 186 -2.12 5.89 -9.96
N ALA A 187 -2.93 5.95 -8.91
CA ALA A 187 -4.35 5.63 -8.96
C ALA A 187 -5.12 6.61 -9.86
N ILE A 188 -4.88 7.92 -9.72
CA ILE A 188 -5.46 8.94 -10.60
C ILE A 188 -5.01 8.74 -12.04
N HIS A 189 -3.71 8.51 -12.28
CA HIS A 189 -3.18 8.24 -13.61
C HIS A 189 -3.88 7.05 -14.27
N MET A 190 -4.05 5.94 -13.54
CA MET A 190 -4.81 4.81 -14.05
C MET A 190 -6.28 5.18 -14.32
N ALA A 191 -6.93 5.93 -13.41
CA ALA A 191 -8.33 6.33 -13.57
C ALA A 191 -8.58 7.14 -14.86
N ILE A 192 -7.68 8.06 -15.19
CA ILE A 192 -7.79 8.94 -16.35
C ILE A 192 -7.21 8.35 -17.63
N GLY A 193 -6.31 7.36 -17.52
CA GLY A 193 -5.61 6.73 -18.64
C GLY A 193 -6.16 5.38 -19.10
N PHE A 194 -6.73 4.57 -18.19
CA PHE A 194 -7.19 3.20 -18.46
C PHE A 194 -8.73 3.09 -18.43
N PRO A 195 -9.34 2.26 -19.29
CA PRO A 195 -8.76 1.51 -20.42
C PRO A 195 -8.47 2.37 -21.65
N ARG A 196 -9.09 3.54 -21.75
CA ARG A 196 -8.80 4.57 -22.76
C ARG A 196 -8.66 5.93 -22.08
N PRO A 197 -7.73 6.79 -22.52
CA PRO A 197 -7.53 8.10 -21.92
C PRO A 197 -8.79 8.98 -22.04
N VAL A 198 -9.12 9.71 -20.97
CA VAL A 198 -10.17 10.74 -20.98
C VAL A 198 -9.78 11.91 -21.91
N ARG A 199 -10.75 12.72 -22.34
CA ARG A 199 -10.52 13.82 -23.31
C ARG A 199 -9.35 14.72 -22.91
N LEU A 200 -9.26 15.07 -21.63
CA LEU A 200 -8.20 15.94 -21.11
C LEU A 200 -6.79 15.38 -21.37
N VAL A 201 -6.57 14.09 -21.10
CA VAL A 201 -5.28 13.41 -21.34
C VAL A 201 -5.02 13.18 -22.83
N ARG A 202 -6.08 12.99 -23.63
CA ARG A 202 -5.94 12.88 -25.10
C ARG A 202 -5.48 14.18 -25.75
N VAL A 203 -5.99 15.31 -25.26
CA VAL A 203 -5.63 16.65 -25.77
C VAL A 203 -4.28 17.09 -25.23
N ASN A 204 -4.02 16.88 -23.94
CA ASN A 204 -2.75 17.22 -23.32
C ASN A 204 -2.29 16.07 -22.39
N PRO A 205 -1.41 15.18 -22.88
CA PRO A 205 -0.86 14.09 -22.08
C PRO A 205 -0.09 14.54 -20.84
N SER A 206 0.41 15.78 -20.81
CA SER A 206 1.19 16.32 -19.69
C SER A 206 0.35 16.53 -18.43
N VAL A 207 -0.98 16.53 -18.52
CA VAL A 207 -1.88 16.63 -17.34
C VAL A 207 -1.61 15.52 -16.33
N VAL A 208 -1.18 14.34 -16.78
CA VAL A 208 -0.79 13.23 -15.91
C VAL A 208 0.34 13.63 -14.95
N ARG A 209 1.20 14.59 -15.32
CA ARG A 209 2.33 15.02 -14.48
C ARG A 209 1.90 15.80 -13.24
N ILE A 210 0.71 16.42 -13.24
CA ILE A 210 0.20 17.22 -12.13
C ILE A 210 0.09 16.41 -10.83
N PRO A 211 -0.66 15.28 -10.79
CA PRO A 211 -0.73 14.48 -9.56
C PRO A 211 0.64 13.94 -9.13
N TYR A 212 1.53 13.60 -10.06
CA TYR A 212 2.90 13.19 -9.72
C TYR A 212 3.74 14.33 -9.15
N ALA A 213 3.60 15.56 -9.64
CA ALA A 213 4.31 16.71 -9.09
C ALA A 213 3.88 16.97 -7.63
N ILE A 214 2.57 16.91 -7.36
CA ILE A 214 2.04 17.02 -6.00
C ILE A 214 2.60 15.88 -5.13
N ALA A 215 2.53 14.63 -5.62
CA ALA A 215 3.03 13.47 -4.90
C ALA A 215 4.54 13.54 -4.61
N LEU A 216 5.34 14.11 -5.52
CA LEU A 216 6.78 14.30 -5.33
C LEU A 216 7.09 15.38 -4.29
N VAL A 217 6.31 16.47 -4.23
CA VAL A 217 6.43 17.48 -3.17
C VAL A 217 6.10 16.85 -1.82
N VAL A 218 5.00 16.12 -1.73
CA VAL A 218 4.61 15.37 -0.52
C VAL A 218 5.71 14.40 -0.13
N ALA A 219 6.20 13.59 -1.07
CA ALA A 219 7.29 12.65 -0.82
C ALA A 219 8.55 13.35 -0.32
N ALA A 220 8.94 14.49 -0.89
CA ALA A 220 10.12 15.24 -0.45
C ALA A 220 9.99 15.69 1.00
N VAL A 221 8.86 16.31 1.37
CA VAL A 221 8.60 16.71 2.76
C VAL A 221 8.54 15.48 3.67
N TYR A 222 7.96 14.38 3.19
CA TYR A 222 7.84 13.13 3.95
C TYR A 222 9.21 12.50 4.22
N GLN A 223 10.12 12.54 3.25
CA GLN A 223 11.49 12.07 3.44
C GLN A 223 12.29 12.93 4.42
N LEU A 224 12.10 14.26 4.41
CA LEU A 224 12.79 15.18 5.33
C LEU A 224 12.25 15.05 6.76
N GLY A 225 10.93 14.90 6.91
CA GLY A 225 10.24 14.81 8.19
C GLY A 225 10.01 13.40 8.72
N LEU A 226 10.53 12.36 8.08
CA LEU A 226 10.18 10.95 8.36
C LEU A 226 10.37 10.57 9.84
N TYR A 227 11.42 11.09 10.47
CA TYR A 227 11.76 10.82 11.88
C TYR A 227 11.24 11.89 12.85
N ALA A 228 10.46 12.86 12.36
CA ALA A 228 9.70 13.79 13.18
C ALA A 228 8.24 13.26 13.27
N PRO A 229 7.82 12.61 14.37
CA PRO A 229 6.55 11.89 14.46
C PRO A 229 5.32 12.68 14.03
N ARG A 230 5.23 13.96 14.44
CA ARG A 230 4.11 14.82 14.05
C ARG A 230 4.07 15.07 12.54
N VAL A 231 5.23 15.28 11.92
CA VAL A 231 5.34 15.47 10.48
C VAL A 231 5.03 14.16 9.75
N TYR A 232 5.57 13.03 10.25
CA TYR A 232 5.27 11.69 9.76
C TYR A 232 3.75 11.43 9.74
N THR A 233 3.08 11.56 10.89
CA THR A 233 1.65 11.24 11.01
C THR A 233 0.82 12.13 10.09
N THR A 234 1.09 13.44 10.03
CA THR A 234 0.37 14.34 9.12
C THR A 234 0.51 13.90 7.65
N LEU A 235 1.72 13.55 7.22
CA LEU A 235 1.99 13.16 5.82
C LEU A 235 1.50 11.75 5.50
N HIS A 236 1.53 10.85 6.47
CA HIS A 236 0.92 9.53 6.39
C HIS A 236 -0.59 9.65 6.17
N LEU A 237 -1.29 10.38 7.05
CA LEU A 237 -2.73 10.62 6.96
C LEU A 237 -3.09 11.31 5.64
N PHE A 238 -2.32 12.32 5.22
CA PHE A 238 -2.52 12.96 3.92
C PHE A 238 -2.37 11.96 2.77
N SER A 239 -1.30 11.16 2.75
CA SER A 239 -1.00 10.24 1.65
C SER A 239 -2.03 9.12 1.55
N VAL A 240 -2.46 8.57 2.69
CA VAL A 240 -3.52 7.57 2.77
C VAL A 240 -4.86 8.19 2.36
N GLY A 241 -5.23 9.37 2.86
CA GLY A 241 -6.45 10.08 2.45
C GLY A 241 -6.49 10.38 0.95
N ALA A 242 -5.38 10.88 0.41
CA ALA A 242 -5.22 11.14 -1.02
C ALA A 242 -5.33 9.84 -1.84
N LEU A 243 -4.76 8.73 -1.35
CA LEU A 243 -4.94 7.42 -1.97
C LEU A 243 -6.41 7.02 -2.00
N GLY A 244 -7.15 7.20 -0.91
CA GLY A 244 -8.59 6.97 -0.85
C GLY A 244 -9.35 7.72 -1.95
N VAL A 245 -9.05 9.01 -2.16
CA VAL A 245 -9.61 9.82 -3.25
C VAL A 245 -9.19 9.28 -4.63
N GLY A 246 -7.91 8.92 -4.80
CA GLY A 246 -7.41 8.34 -6.06
C GLY A 246 -8.10 7.01 -6.41
N LEU A 247 -8.34 6.15 -5.41
CA LEU A 247 -9.09 4.90 -5.57
C LEU A 247 -10.56 5.16 -5.90
N LEU A 248 -11.19 6.15 -5.27
CA LEU A 248 -12.55 6.58 -5.61
C LEU A 248 -12.64 7.03 -7.07
N CYS A 249 -11.69 7.84 -7.55
CA CYS A 249 -11.61 8.23 -8.96
C CYS A 249 -11.47 7.01 -9.87
N LEU A 250 -10.63 6.04 -9.50
CA LEU A 250 -10.40 4.81 -10.26
C LEU A 250 -11.68 3.97 -10.33
N ILE A 251 -12.30 3.65 -9.20
CA ILE A 251 -13.53 2.88 -9.12
C ILE A 251 -14.65 3.57 -9.91
N THR A 252 -14.85 4.87 -9.70
CA THR A 252 -15.87 5.65 -10.42
C THR A 252 -15.64 5.64 -11.94
N SER A 253 -14.37 5.77 -12.38
CA SER A 253 -14.02 5.67 -13.79
C SER A 253 -14.32 4.30 -14.37
N GLN A 254 -13.98 3.21 -13.67
CA GLN A 254 -14.23 1.85 -14.16
C GLN A 254 -15.73 1.49 -14.17
N VAL A 255 -16.45 1.80 -13.09
CA VAL A 255 -17.90 1.56 -12.99
C VAL A 255 -18.67 2.41 -14.00
N GLY A 256 -18.35 3.70 -14.13
CA GLY A 256 -18.99 4.58 -15.10
C GLY A 256 -18.82 4.10 -16.55
N ARG A 257 -17.67 3.51 -16.89
CA ARG A 257 -17.42 2.92 -18.21
C ARG A 257 -18.16 1.60 -18.42
N MET A 258 -18.25 0.77 -17.38
CA MET A 258 -19.07 -0.45 -17.40
C MET A 258 -20.53 -0.10 -17.72
N LEU A 259 -21.08 0.92 -17.05
CA LEU A 259 -22.48 1.35 -17.23
C LEU A 259 -22.76 1.95 -18.62
N ARG A 260 -21.77 2.60 -19.25
CA ARG A 260 -21.92 3.23 -20.57
C ARG A 260 -21.59 2.31 -21.76
N SER A 261 -21.18 1.07 -21.52
CA SER A 261 -20.75 0.15 -22.59
C SER A 261 -21.95 -0.50 -23.30
N ALA A 262 -22.17 -0.14 -24.59
CA ALA A 262 -23.35 -0.53 -25.36
C ALA A 262 -23.26 -1.90 -26.07
N SER A 263 -22.06 -2.40 -26.39
CA SER A 263 -21.87 -3.69 -27.08
C SER A 263 -21.60 -4.85 -26.10
N PRO A 264 -22.35 -5.97 -26.17
CA PRO A 264 -22.16 -7.14 -25.29
C PRO A 264 -20.75 -7.75 -25.33
N GLU A 265 -20.09 -7.69 -26.50
CA GLU A 265 -18.75 -8.26 -26.71
C GLU A 265 -17.63 -7.45 -26.03
N VAL A 266 -17.88 -6.15 -25.83
CA VAL A 266 -16.98 -5.21 -25.13
C VAL A 266 -17.34 -5.12 -23.64
N ARG A 267 -18.60 -5.40 -23.28
CA ARG A 267 -19.11 -5.34 -21.91
C ARG A 267 -18.47 -6.38 -21.00
N ARG A 268 -18.33 -7.63 -21.44
CA ARG A 268 -17.86 -8.75 -20.58
C ARG A 268 -16.46 -8.52 -20.00
N PRO A 269 -15.42 -8.09 -20.76
CA PRO A 269 -14.11 -7.80 -20.18
C PRO A 269 -14.08 -6.57 -19.27
N ILE A 270 -14.79 -5.51 -19.64
CA ILE A 270 -14.88 -4.28 -18.83
C ILE A 270 -15.59 -4.56 -17.51
N THR A 271 -16.66 -5.37 -17.52
CA THR A 271 -17.38 -5.77 -16.31
C THR A 271 -16.50 -6.58 -15.36
N VAL A 272 -15.72 -7.56 -15.84
CA VAL A 272 -14.81 -8.34 -14.99
C VAL A 272 -13.76 -7.44 -14.34
N VAL A 273 -13.16 -6.51 -15.09
CA VAL A 273 -12.17 -5.57 -14.54
C VAL A 273 -12.83 -4.59 -13.57
N ALA A 274 -14.01 -4.08 -13.87
CA ALA A 274 -14.72 -3.14 -13.01
C ALA A 274 -15.16 -3.79 -11.69
N ILE A 275 -15.73 -4.99 -11.73
CA ILE A 275 -16.11 -5.76 -10.53
C ILE A 275 -14.85 -6.15 -9.75
N GLY A 276 -13.81 -6.65 -10.41
CA GLY A 276 -12.54 -7.00 -9.76
C GLY A 276 -11.90 -5.79 -9.07
N THR A 277 -11.88 -4.63 -9.74
CA THR A 277 -11.39 -3.37 -9.17
C THR A 277 -12.25 -2.92 -7.99
N LEU A 278 -13.57 -2.98 -8.11
CA LEU A 278 -14.49 -2.60 -7.05
C LEU A 278 -14.32 -3.48 -5.82
N LEU A 279 -14.37 -4.81 -5.97
CA LEU A 279 -14.24 -5.74 -4.85
C LEU A 279 -12.84 -5.69 -4.23
N ALA A 280 -11.80 -5.50 -5.03
CA ALA A 280 -10.44 -5.43 -4.52
C ALA A 280 -10.16 -4.13 -3.75
N LEU A 281 -10.59 -2.99 -4.31
CA LEU A 281 -10.14 -1.66 -3.89
C LEU A 281 -11.19 -0.90 -3.09
N ALA A 282 -12.46 -1.31 -3.04
CA ALA A 282 -13.45 -0.62 -2.21
C ALA A 282 -13.11 -0.65 -0.72
N PRO A 283 -12.70 -1.80 -0.11
CA PRO A 283 -12.26 -1.80 1.29
C PRO A 283 -11.09 -0.84 1.53
N ALA A 284 -10.11 -0.85 0.61
CA ALA A 284 -8.99 0.08 0.62
C ALA A 284 -9.44 1.53 0.55
N MET A 285 -10.32 1.87 -0.39
CA MET A 285 -10.86 3.21 -0.57
C MET A 285 -11.57 3.69 0.70
N PHE A 286 -12.47 2.89 1.28
CA PHE A 286 -13.22 3.30 2.47
C PHE A 286 -12.30 3.51 3.68
N LEU A 287 -11.39 2.56 3.96
CA LEU A 287 -10.45 2.68 5.07
C LEU A 287 -9.47 3.84 4.88
N SER A 288 -9.00 4.06 3.65
CA SER A 288 -8.09 5.17 3.33
C SER A 288 -8.77 6.53 3.42
N ILE A 289 -10.05 6.65 3.04
CA ILE A 289 -10.83 7.88 3.22
C ILE A 289 -11.12 8.12 4.71
N ALA A 290 -11.42 7.08 5.48
CA ALA A 290 -11.74 7.22 6.91
C ALA A 290 -10.52 7.59 7.77
N GLU A 291 -9.31 7.19 7.38
CA GLU A 291 -8.09 7.34 8.17
C GLU A 291 -7.84 8.79 8.66
N PRO A 292 -7.89 9.84 7.81
CA PRO A 292 -7.64 11.21 8.27
C PRO A 292 -8.73 11.74 9.21
N PHE A 293 -9.99 11.32 9.03
CA PHE A 293 -11.11 11.75 9.88
C PHE A 293 -11.10 11.05 11.24
N THR A 294 -10.52 9.86 11.31
CA THR A 294 -10.37 9.09 12.55
C THR A 294 -9.06 9.41 13.28
N GLY A 295 -8.19 10.26 12.72
CA GLY A 295 -6.85 10.52 13.26
C GLY A 295 -5.92 9.31 13.17
N GLY A 296 -6.25 8.35 12.31
CA GLY A 296 -5.46 7.15 12.08
C GLY A 296 -5.79 5.96 12.98
N THR A 297 -7.00 5.89 13.54
CA THR A 297 -7.39 4.78 14.42
C THR A 297 -7.92 3.55 13.68
N SER A 298 -7.99 3.58 12.34
CA SER A 298 -8.52 2.46 11.56
C SER A 298 -7.43 1.42 11.26
N PRO A 299 -7.69 0.10 11.40
CA PRO A 299 -6.70 -0.93 11.11
C PRO A 299 -6.47 -1.08 9.61
N GLN A 300 -5.47 -0.38 9.09
CA GLN A 300 -5.14 -0.30 7.65
C GLN A 300 -4.67 -1.65 7.07
N ASN A 301 -4.22 -2.59 7.90
CA ASN A 301 -3.86 -3.94 7.46
C ASN A 301 -5.05 -4.76 6.92
N ALA A 302 -6.30 -4.37 7.22
CA ALA A 302 -7.48 -4.99 6.62
C ALA A 302 -7.50 -4.87 5.08
N ILE A 303 -6.84 -3.85 4.51
CA ILE A 303 -6.73 -3.64 3.06
C ILE A 303 -6.09 -4.83 2.34
N ALA A 304 -5.14 -5.51 2.99
CA ALA A 304 -4.40 -6.62 2.38
C ALA A 304 -5.29 -7.84 2.08
N PHE A 305 -6.45 -8.00 2.74
CA PHE A 305 -7.30 -9.17 2.56
C PHE A 305 -8.14 -9.15 1.28
N SER A 306 -8.29 -8.01 0.59
CA SER A 306 -9.01 -7.90 -0.69
C SER A 306 -8.13 -7.51 -1.86
N ALA A 307 -6.99 -6.88 -1.60
CA ALA A 307 -6.14 -6.25 -2.63
C ALA A 307 -5.70 -7.23 -3.75
N PHE A 308 -5.59 -8.53 -3.47
CA PHE A 308 -5.08 -9.53 -4.41
C PHE A 308 -6.02 -9.72 -5.61
N LEU A 309 -7.31 -9.41 -5.45
CA LEU A 309 -8.30 -9.50 -6.53
C LEU A 309 -7.97 -8.52 -7.68
N PHE A 310 -7.32 -7.39 -7.37
CA PHE A 310 -6.99 -6.37 -8.36
C PHE A 310 -5.97 -6.86 -9.40
N PRO A 311 -4.74 -7.29 -9.05
CA PRO A 311 -3.78 -7.80 -10.03
C PRO A 311 -4.29 -9.03 -10.77
N LEU A 312 -5.12 -9.88 -10.15
CA LEU A 312 -5.75 -11.01 -10.83
C LEU A 312 -6.72 -10.57 -11.93
N SER A 313 -7.56 -9.57 -11.66
CA SER A 313 -8.47 -8.99 -12.68
C SER A 313 -7.71 -8.37 -13.85
N ILE A 314 -6.59 -7.70 -13.58
CA ILE A 314 -5.72 -7.12 -14.61
C ILE A 314 -5.02 -8.23 -15.40
N ALA A 315 -4.49 -9.25 -14.73
CA ALA A 315 -3.84 -10.38 -15.39
C ALA A 315 -4.81 -11.09 -16.35
N TRP A 316 -6.05 -11.33 -15.92
CA TRP A 316 -7.10 -11.87 -16.78
C TRP A 316 -7.36 -10.99 -18.01
N ALA A 317 -7.48 -9.67 -17.82
CA ALA A 317 -7.70 -8.73 -18.92
C ALA A 317 -6.52 -8.73 -19.92
N VAL A 318 -5.30 -8.73 -19.42
CA VAL A 318 -4.07 -8.77 -20.23
C VAL A 318 -3.95 -10.08 -21.02
N ILE A 319 -4.28 -11.22 -20.41
CA ILE A 319 -4.28 -12.53 -21.09
C ILE A 319 -5.32 -12.54 -22.22
N ARG A 320 -6.52 -12.02 -21.95
CA ARG A 320 -7.62 -12.02 -22.92
C ARG A 320 -7.39 -11.05 -24.08
N GLU A 321 -6.83 -9.87 -23.83
CA GLU A 321 -6.42 -8.94 -24.90
C GLU A 321 -5.20 -9.44 -25.68
N GLY A 322 -4.36 -10.28 -25.06
CA GLY A 322 -3.12 -10.81 -25.63
C GLY A 322 -3.17 -12.23 -26.19
N GLY A 323 -4.35 -12.86 -26.26
CA GLY A 323 -4.54 -14.20 -26.84
C GLY A 323 -4.55 -14.17 -28.38
N PRO A 324 -4.24 -15.29 -29.06
CA PRO A 324 -4.07 -15.36 -30.52
C PRO A 324 -5.34 -15.13 -31.38
N ALA A 325 -6.42 -14.57 -30.83
CA ALA A 325 -7.68 -14.39 -31.53
C ALA A 325 -8.17 -12.94 -31.46
N ARG A 326 -7.55 -12.03 -32.23
CA ARG A 326 -8.15 -10.75 -32.70
C ARG A 326 -7.34 -10.04 -33.78
N SER A 327 -6.55 -10.77 -34.57
CA SER A 327 -5.94 -10.29 -35.83
C SER A 327 -6.81 -10.58 -37.06
N ALA A 328 -8.04 -11.08 -36.90
CA ALA A 328 -8.99 -11.24 -37.98
C ALA A 328 -10.31 -10.53 -37.61
N SER A 329 -10.86 -9.81 -38.58
CA SER A 329 -12.18 -9.16 -38.59
C SER A 329 -12.34 -7.81 -37.88
N VAL A 330 -11.56 -6.82 -38.26
CA VAL A 330 -12.14 -5.52 -38.66
C VAL A 330 -11.44 -5.11 -39.96
N ARG A 331 -11.84 -5.75 -41.05
CA ARG A 331 -11.73 -5.10 -42.36
C ARG A 331 -12.82 -4.03 -42.38
N GLU A 332 -12.40 -2.86 -42.81
CA GLU A 332 -13.21 -1.72 -43.21
C GLU A 332 -14.49 -2.18 -43.91
N ALA A 333 -15.61 -1.58 -43.50
CA ALA A 333 -16.75 -1.36 -44.36
C ALA A 333 -17.06 0.15 -44.29
N PRO A 334 -17.39 0.77 -45.44
CA PRO A 334 -17.18 2.18 -45.75
C PRO A 334 -17.98 3.15 -44.89
#